data_AF-A0A2V6S4Q0-F1
#
_entry.id   AF-A0A2V6S4Q0-F1
#
_cell.length_a   1.000
_cell.length_b   1.000
_cell.length_c   1.000
_cell.angle_alpha   90.00
_cell.angle_beta   90.00
_cell.angle_gamma   90.00
#
_symmetry.space_group_name_H-M   'P 1'
#
loop_
_entity.id
_entity.type
_entity.pdbx_description
1 polymer ?
#
loop_
_entity_poly.entity_id
_entity_poly.type
_entity_poly.pdbx_seq_one_letter_code
_entity_poly.pdbx_strand_id
1 'polypeptide(L)'
;MRRLLIANALLFLLAAPARAQGNDDAQKCAETSIPDLALARCTRAIQSGELSEPNMAAALNNRGNAYQNKGDYARAIADYNEAIKLSFDSALIYNNRGRAYQQRGNYERAIQDYEQAIRLDPTSALAFNNRGRVNHLQENYAQAIEDYDKAIAVDPTFQLAYYSRAFARFDQGLFSASRADFARAVELDPSRAYRVLGLYLAKARAGDRDRKDLARHAARLDLTRWPGPAVALFLGQITPQAMIAAAQDPDPNALRERYCEAYFYAGEFYLIHGQRTAAVQMFQSAVATATTSLFEHSSAKGELRRLGRMGERKGGGN
;
A
#
# COMPACT_ATOMS: atom_id res chain seq x y z
N MET A 1 25.85 -41.15 66.52
CA MET A 1 24.44 -40.93 66.10
C MET A 1 24.29 -39.50 65.59
N ARG A 2 23.65 -39.35 64.41
CA ARG A 2 22.83 -38.23 63.88
C ARG A 2 22.94 -36.87 64.63
N ARG A 3 23.09 -35.73 63.96
CA ARG A 3 22.15 -35.21 62.96
C ARG A 3 22.82 -34.26 61.97
N LEU A 4 22.45 -34.44 60.69
CA LEU A 4 22.61 -33.45 59.62
C LEU A 4 21.90 -32.14 60.00
N LEU A 5 22.57 -31.02 59.83
CA LEU A 5 21.94 -29.71 59.63
C LEU A 5 21.93 -29.45 58.12
N ILE A 6 20.76 -29.62 57.51
CA ILE A 6 20.51 -29.26 56.11
C ILE A 6 20.44 -27.73 56.05
N ALA A 7 21.42 -27.11 55.41
CA ALA A 7 21.39 -25.69 55.10
C ALA A 7 20.30 -25.44 54.04
N ASN A 8 19.24 -24.74 54.43
CA ASN A 8 18.25 -24.19 53.52
C ASN A 8 18.89 -23.01 52.78
N ALA A 9 19.55 -23.30 51.66
CA ALA A 9 19.94 -22.27 50.72
C ALA A 9 18.69 -21.80 49.97
N LEU A 10 18.14 -20.65 50.37
CA LEU A 10 17.13 -19.94 49.57
C LEU A 10 17.71 -19.68 48.19
N LEU A 11 17.09 -20.30 47.17
CA LEU A 11 17.35 -20.07 45.76
C LEU A 11 16.81 -18.68 45.38
N PHE A 12 17.61 -17.64 45.53
CA PHE A 12 17.29 -16.32 44.97
C PHE A 12 17.85 -16.19 43.55
N LEU A 13 16.95 -15.87 42.61
CA LEU A 13 17.14 -15.14 41.36
C LEU A 13 17.88 -15.81 40.18
N LEU A 14 17.08 -16.38 39.26
CA LEU A 14 17.41 -16.45 37.82
C LEU A 14 16.47 -15.60 36.93
N ALA A 15 15.59 -14.78 37.52
CA ALA A 15 14.58 -14.02 36.75
C ALA A 15 15.12 -12.73 36.09
N ALA A 16 16.22 -12.15 36.58
CA ALA A 16 16.74 -10.87 36.08
C ALA A 16 17.27 -10.89 34.63
N PRO A 17 18.07 -11.90 34.19
CA PRO A 17 18.58 -11.91 32.81
C PRO A 17 17.48 -12.21 31.78
N ALA A 18 16.51 -13.06 32.11
CA ALA A 18 15.35 -13.32 31.25
C ALA A 18 14.50 -12.05 31.05
N ARG A 19 14.22 -11.33 32.15
CA ARG A 19 13.46 -10.07 32.15
C ARG A 19 14.11 -8.95 31.36
N ALA A 20 15.43 -8.87 31.40
CA ALA A 20 16.17 -7.92 30.58
C ALA A 20 16.09 -8.29 29.09
N GLN A 21 16.14 -9.59 28.76
CA GLN A 21 16.11 -10.08 27.39
C GLN A 21 14.74 -9.94 26.72
N GLY A 22 13.62 -10.19 27.43
CA GLY A 22 12.28 -10.00 26.88
C GLY A 22 11.96 -8.53 26.54
N ASN A 23 12.39 -7.60 27.39
CA ASN A 23 12.24 -6.16 27.14
C ASN A 23 13.14 -5.68 25.99
N ASP A 24 14.37 -6.17 25.91
CA ASP A 24 15.30 -5.87 24.82
C ASP A 24 14.75 -6.40 23.47
N ASP A 25 14.20 -7.62 23.45
CA ASP A 25 13.54 -8.18 22.27
C ASP A 25 12.30 -7.38 21.85
N ALA A 26 11.51 -6.88 22.81
CA ALA A 26 10.33 -6.05 22.53
C ALA A 26 10.72 -4.72 21.87
N GLN A 27 11.71 -4.03 22.43
CA GLN A 27 12.26 -2.80 21.86
C GLN A 27 12.83 -3.05 20.46
N LYS A 28 13.71 -4.05 20.33
CA LYS A 28 14.38 -4.40 19.08
C LYS A 28 13.43 -4.97 18.02
N CYS A 29 12.25 -5.44 18.39
CA CYS A 29 11.23 -5.81 17.42
C CYS A 29 10.66 -4.59 16.71
N ALA A 30 10.47 -3.47 17.41
CA ALA A 30 9.94 -2.24 16.84
C ALA A 30 10.92 -1.55 15.87
N GLU A 31 12.22 -1.82 16.00
CA GLU A 31 13.29 -1.08 15.33
C GLU A 31 13.77 -1.72 14.01
N THR A 32 13.38 -2.97 13.71
CA THR A 32 13.88 -3.66 12.51
C THR A 32 12.89 -3.61 11.34
N SER A 33 13.40 -3.28 10.14
CA SER A 33 12.65 -3.33 8.89
C SER A 33 12.65 -4.73 8.24
N ILE A 34 13.41 -5.68 8.77
CA ILE A 34 13.53 -7.04 8.24
C ILE A 34 12.40 -7.89 8.84
N PRO A 35 11.40 -8.34 8.06
CA PRO A 35 10.21 -8.99 8.61
C PRO A 35 10.52 -10.25 9.43
N ASP A 36 11.45 -11.10 8.97
CA ASP A 36 11.81 -12.33 9.68
C ASP A 36 12.46 -12.06 11.05
N LEU A 37 13.29 -11.03 11.12
CA LEU A 37 13.92 -10.62 12.37
C LEU A 37 12.90 -10.01 13.33
N ALA A 38 11.97 -9.19 12.83
CA ALA A 38 10.86 -8.66 13.62
C ALA A 38 10.00 -9.80 14.18
N LEU A 39 9.61 -10.76 13.34
CA LEU A 39 8.81 -11.92 13.75
C LEU A 39 9.48 -12.72 14.86
N ALA A 40 10.78 -13.03 14.71
CA ALA A 40 11.52 -13.78 15.71
C ALA A 40 11.60 -13.04 17.05
N ARG A 41 11.94 -11.74 17.03
CA ARG A 41 12.07 -10.90 18.24
C ARG A 41 10.74 -10.70 18.94
N CYS A 42 9.71 -10.26 18.23
CA CYS A 42 8.38 -10.10 18.81
C CYS A 42 7.84 -11.41 19.37
N THR A 43 8.07 -12.55 18.71
CA THR A 43 7.59 -13.84 19.22
C THR A 43 8.25 -14.19 20.55
N ARG A 44 9.57 -14.01 20.68
CA ARG A 44 10.26 -14.22 21.96
C ARG A 44 9.77 -13.26 23.04
N ALA A 45 9.63 -11.97 22.70
CA ALA A 45 9.13 -10.96 23.64
C ALA A 45 7.73 -11.31 24.16
N ILE A 46 6.80 -11.70 23.28
CA ILE A 46 5.44 -12.11 23.64
C ILE A 46 5.46 -13.38 24.51
N GLN A 47 6.30 -14.36 24.17
CA GLN A 47 6.39 -15.63 24.90
C GLN A 47 7.12 -15.52 26.24
N SER A 48 7.86 -14.44 26.49
CA SER A 48 8.57 -14.21 27.76
C SER A 48 7.62 -14.17 28.97
N GLY A 49 6.38 -13.69 28.77
CA GLY A 49 5.43 -13.42 29.85
C GLY A 49 5.80 -12.21 30.71
N GLU A 50 6.74 -11.38 30.28
CA GLU A 50 7.32 -10.30 31.10
C GLU A 50 6.79 -8.91 30.75
N LEU A 51 6.07 -8.79 29.62
CA LEU A 51 5.56 -7.52 29.11
C LEU A 51 4.34 -7.05 29.93
N SER A 52 4.30 -5.76 30.23
CA SER A 52 3.06 -5.09 30.67
C SER A 52 2.02 -5.13 29.54
N GLU A 53 0.74 -4.94 29.87
CA GLU A 53 -0.33 -4.94 28.85
C GLU A 53 -0.08 -3.96 27.69
N PRO A 54 0.36 -2.70 27.91
CA PRO A 54 0.70 -1.80 26.82
C PRO A 54 1.85 -2.29 25.95
N ASN A 55 2.89 -2.87 26.56
CA ASN A 55 4.05 -3.40 25.83
C ASN A 55 3.69 -4.69 25.06
N MET A 56 2.81 -5.51 25.63
CA MET A 56 2.26 -6.69 24.96
C MET A 56 1.42 -6.28 23.75
N ALA A 57 0.55 -5.28 23.89
CA ALA A 57 -0.24 -4.74 22.78
C ALA A 57 0.67 -4.21 21.65
N ALA A 58 1.71 -3.46 22.00
CA ALA A 58 2.69 -2.95 21.04
C ALA A 58 3.46 -4.08 20.34
N ALA A 59 3.92 -5.10 21.09
CA ALA A 59 4.62 -6.26 20.53
C ALA A 59 3.73 -7.07 19.58
N LEU A 60 2.47 -7.30 19.96
CA LEU A 60 1.48 -7.96 19.09
C LEU A 60 1.23 -7.14 17.82
N ASN A 61 1.01 -5.83 17.93
CA ASN A 61 0.85 -4.95 16.77
C ASN A 61 2.08 -4.99 15.84
N ASN A 62 3.29 -4.98 16.39
CA ASN A 62 4.52 -5.03 15.60
C ASN A 62 4.72 -6.39 14.91
N ARG A 63 4.39 -7.49 15.59
CA ARG A 63 4.40 -8.83 14.97
C ARG A 63 3.33 -8.92 13.88
N GLY A 64 2.15 -8.36 14.10
CA GLY A 64 1.10 -8.26 13.10
C GLY A 64 1.55 -7.49 11.86
N ASN A 65 2.26 -6.36 12.03
CA ASN A 65 2.85 -5.61 10.92
C ASN A 65 3.89 -6.44 10.16
N ALA A 66 4.73 -7.22 10.87
CA ALA A 66 5.71 -8.09 10.24
C ALA A 66 5.05 -9.23 9.44
N TYR A 67 3.99 -9.86 9.97
CA TYR A 67 3.19 -10.83 9.20
C TYR A 67 2.55 -10.21 7.97
N GLN A 68 1.99 -9.00 8.11
CA GLN A 68 1.41 -8.27 6.99
C GLN A 68 2.44 -7.95 5.90
N ASN A 69 3.67 -7.57 6.28
CA ASN A 69 4.76 -7.35 5.33
C ASN A 69 5.18 -8.64 4.59
N LYS A 70 4.94 -9.82 5.18
CA LYS A 70 5.11 -11.12 4.52
C LYS A 70 3.86 -11.58 3.74
N GLY A 71 2.80 -10.78 3.69
CA GLY A 71 1.52 -11.15 3.08
C GLY A 71 0.67 -12.11 3.91
N ASP A 72 1.07 -12.44 5.14
CA ASP A 72 0.28 -13.30 6.02
C ASP A 72 -0.76 -12.48 6.80
N TYR A 73 -1.78 -12.06 6.08
CA TYR A 73 -2.83 -11.21 6.63
C TYR A 73 -3.67 -11.93 7.70
N ALA A 74 -3.76 -13.27 7.67
CA ALA A 74 -4.52 -14.03 8.65
C ALA A 74 -3.87 -13.96 10.03
N ARG A 75 -2.56 -14.24 10.12
CA ARG A 75 -1.81 -14.10 11.37
C ARG A 75 -1.70 -12.64 11.82
N ALA A 76 -1.54 -11.71 10.88
CA ALA A 76 -1.56 -10.28 11.20
C ALA A 76 -2.86 -9.86 11.91
N ILE A 77 -4.02 -10.24 11.36
CA ILE A 77 -5.34 -9.93 11.95
C ILE A 77 -5.50 -10.57 13.33
N ALA A 78 -5.02 -11.80 13.53
CA ALA A 78 -5.07 -12.47 14.83
C ALA A 78 -4.29 -11.69 15.89
N ASP A 79 -3.06 -11.26 15.57
CA ASP A 79 -2.25 -10.46 16.49
C ASP A 79 -2.89 -9.09 16.78
N TYR A 80 -3.45 -8.41 15.77
CA TYR A 80 -4.15 -7.14 15.99
C TYR A 80 -5.40 -7.31 16.86
N ASN A 81 -6.13 -8.43 16.73
CA ASN A 81 -7.29 -8.70 17.58
C ASN A 81 -6.89 -8.82 19.05
N GLU A 82 -5.80 -9.54 19.35
CA GLU A 82 -5.30 -9.63 20.72
C GLU A 82 -4.76 -8.28 21.22
N ALA A 83 -4.06 -7.53 20.37
CA ALA A 83 -3.56 -6.21 20.72
C ALA A 83 -4.70 -5.22 21.07
N ILE A 84 -5.81 -5.25 20.34
CA ILE A 84 -7.00 -4.42 20.59
C ILE A 84 -7.68 -4.77 21.92
N LYS A 85 -7.65 -6.03 22.37
CA LYS A 85 -8.18 -6.39 23.70
C LYS A 85 -7.40 -5.74 24.82
N LEU A 86 -6.10 -5.51 24.61
CA LEU A 86 -5.18 -4.92 25.60
C LEU A 86 -5.13 -3.38 25.48
N SER A 87 -5.37 -2.81 24.30
CA SER A 87 -5.43 -1.37 24.06
C SER A 87 -6.52 -1.06 23.03
N PHE A 88 -7.76 -0.97 23.52
CA PHE A 88 -8.96 -0.73 22.70
C PHE A 88 -9.09 0.72 22.20
N ASP A 89 -8.22 1.61 22.68
CA ASP A 89 -8.16 3.04 22.38
C ASP A 89 -7.05 3.40 21.37
N SER A 90 -6.30 2.42 20.88
CA SER A 90 -5.22 2.67 19.92
C SER A 90 -5.71 2.79 18.47
N ALA A 91 -5.84 4.03 17.98
CA ALA A 91 -6.18 4.31 16.58
C ALA A 91 -5.24 3.61 15.58
N LEU A 92 -3.95 3.50 15.91
CA LEU A 92 -2.93 2.87 15.07
C LEU A 92 -3.21 1.38 14.84
N ILE A 93 -3.61 0.64 15.87
CA ILE A 93 -3.85 -0.80 15.76
C ILE A 93 -5.09 -1.07 14.90
N TYR A 94 -6.17 -0.29 15.09
CA TYR A 94 -7.33 -0.35 14.20
C TYR A 94 -6.96 -0.04 12.75
N ASN A 95 -6.20 1.03 12.50
CA ASN A 95 -5.73 1.34 11.15
C ASN A 95 -4.87 0.22 10.54
N ASN A 96 -4.02 -0.45 11.34
CA ASN A 96 -3.22 -1.58 10.87
C ASN A 96 -4.08 -2.81 10.55
N ARG A 97 -5.06 -3.14 11.39
CA ARG A 97 -6.00 -4.24 11.13
C ARG A 97 -6.89 -3.96 9.92
N GLY A 98 -7.36 -2.73 9.76
CA GLY A 98 -8.10 -2.28 8.58
C GLY A 98 -7.30 -2.49 7.29
N ARG A 99 -5.99 -2.20 7.33
CA ARG A 99 -5.09 -2.45 6.19
C ARG A 99 -4.95 -3.94 5.86
N ALA A 100 -4.86 -4.81 6.87
CA ALA A 100 -4.86 -6.25 6.64
C ALA A 100 -6.20 -6.77 6.07
N TYR A 101 -7.33 -6.28 6.57
CA TYR A 101 -8.64 -6.61 6.00
C TYR A 101 -8.79 -6.15 4.56
N GLN A 102 -8.33 -4.93 4.24
CA GLN A 102 -8.30 -4.41 2.87
C GLN A 102 -7.51 -5.34 1.95
N GLN A 103 -6.31 -5.77 2.34
CA GLN A 103 -5.50 -6.65 1.49
C GLN A 103 -6.09 -8.05 1.30
N ARG A 104 -6.98 -8.48 2.20
CA ARG A 104 -7.80 -9.69 2.02
C ARG A 104 -9.07 -9.46 1.20
N GLY A 105 -9.32 -8.23 0.73
CA GLY A 105 -10.55 -7.85 0.04
C GLY A 105 -11.78 -7.70 0.94
N ASN A 106 -11.62 -7.75 2.27
CA ASN A 106 -12.71 -7.53 3.21
C ASN A 106 -12.87 -6.03 3.48
N TYR A 107 -13.44 -5.33 2.51
CA TYR A 107 -13.56 -3.87 2.51
C TYR A 107 -14.50 -3.35 3.59
N GLU A 108 -15.56 -4.08 3.92
CA GLU A 108 -16.52 -3.71 4.98
C GLU A 108 -15.83 -3.64 6.34
N ARG A 109 -15.06 -4.68 6.73
CA ARG A 109 -14.30 -4.66 7.98
C ARG A 109 -13.16 -3.65 7.96
N ALA A 110 -12.53 -3.43 6.80
CA ALA A 110 -11.52 -2.41 6.65
C ALA A 110 -12.08 -1.01 6.95
N ILE A 111 -13.24 -0.68 6.37
CA ILE A 111 -13.94 0.60 6.63
C ILE A 111 -14.28 0.75 8.11
N GLN A 112 -14.86 -0.28 8.74
CA GLN A 112 -15.20 -0.23 10.18
C GLN A 112 -13.98 0.07 11.06
N ASP A 113 -12.84 -0.55 10.75
CA ASP A 113 -11.60 -0.32 11.47
C ASP A 113 -11.03 1.08 11.23
N TYR A 114 -11.05 1.57 9.99
CA TYR A 114 -10.61 2.94 9.71
C TYR A 114 -11.53 3.99 10.34
N GLU A 115 -12.83 3.75 10.38
CA GLU A 115 -13.78 4.61 11.08
C GLU A 115 -13.51 4.64 12.59
N GLN A 116 -13.20 3.49 13.20
CA GLN A 116 -12.80 3.45 14.60
C GLN A 116 -11.48 4.19 14.82
N ALA A 117 -10.50 4.03 13.93
CA ALA A 117 -9.24 4.77 13.99
C ALA A 117 -9.47 6.30 13.90
N ILE A 118 -10.34 6.76 12.99
CA ILE A 118 -10.71 8.18 12.83
C ILE A 118 -11.46 8.69 14.06
N ARG A 119 -12.34 7.88 14.68
CA ARG A 119 -13.04 8.27 15.92
C ARG A 119 -12.08 8.47 17.09
N LEU A 120 -11.07 7.60 17.20
CA LEU A 120 -10.05 7.66 18.25
C LEU A 120 -9.02 8.77 18.00
N ASP A 121 -8.65 8.99 16.73
CA ASP A 121 -7.75 10.06 16.30
C ASP A 121 -8.31 10.77 15.05
N PRO A 122 -9.09 11.86 15.24
CA PRO A 122 -9.63 12.67 14.15
C PRO A 122 -8.56 13.45 13.37
N THR A 123 -7.31 13.43 13.82
CA THR A 123 -6.17 14.09 13.16
C THR A 123 -5.28 13.10 12.40
N SER A 124 -5.75 11.86 12.21
CA SER A 124 -5.01 10.86 11.44
C SER A 124 -5.24 11.00 9.93
N ALA A 125 -4.38 11.77 9.25
CA ALA A 125 -4.39 11.85 7.79
C ALA A 125 -4.25 10.47 7.12
N LEU A 126 -3.48 9.56 7.75
CA LEU A 126 -3.31 8.18 7.30
C LEU A 126 -4.63 7.38 7.32
N ALA A 127 -5.42 7.50 8.39
CA ALA A 127 -6.67 6.76 8.52
C ALA A 127 -7.72 7.24 7.49
N PHE A 128 -7.84 8.55 7.30
CA PHE A 128 -8.67 9.11 6.23
C PHE A 128 -8.24 8.60 4.85
N ASN A 129 -6.95 8.70 4.53
CA ASN A 129 -6.43 8.21 3.25
C ASN A 129 -6.70 6.71 3.04
N ASN A 130 -6.55 5.89 4.09
CA ASN A 130 -6.77 4.46 3.97
C ASN A 130 -8.26 4.11 3.77
N ARG A 131 -9.18 4.81 4.44
CA ARG A 131 -10.62 4.67 4.18
C ARG A 131 -10.97 5.13 2.77
N GLY A 132 -10.42 6.27 2.34
CA GLY A 132 -10.58 6.78 0.98
C GLY A 132 -10.11 5.78 -0.07
N ARG A 133 -8.99 5.08 0.18
CA ARG A 133 -8.48 4.02 -0.68
C ARG A 133 -9.44 2.85 -0.81
N VAL A 134 -10.07 2.41 0.27
CA VAL A 134 -11.08 1.33 0.19
C VAL A 134 -12.29 1.78 -0.63
N ASN A 135 -12.80 3.00 -0.38
CA ASN A 135 -13.88 3.58 -1.18
C ASN A 135 -13.51 3.65 -2.66
N HIS A 136 -12.27 4.03 -2.98
CA HIS A 136 -11.78 4.07 -4.36
C HIS A 136 -11.72 2.68 -5.00
N LEU A 137 -11.23 1.66 -4.29
CA LEU A 137 -11.24 0.27 -4.78
C LEU A 137 -12.65 -0.27 -5.03
N GLN A 138 -13.65 0.24 -4.28
CA GLN A 138 -15.06 -0.03 -4.49
C GLN A 138 -15.72 0.90 -5.52
N GLU A 139 -14.94 1.73 -6.21
CA GLU A 139 -15.40 2.72 -7.22
C GLU A 139 -16.33 3.82 -6.65
N ASN A 140 -16.37 3.97 -5.32
CA ASN A 140 -17.04 5.06 -4.60
C ASN A 140 -16.16 6.32 -4.62
N TYR A 141 -15.87 6.83 -5.82
CA TYR A 141 -14.89 7.90 -6.03
C TYR A 141 -15.23 9.20 -5.28
N ALA A 142 -16.51 9.53 -5.11
CA ALA A 142 -16.93 10.74 -4.40
C ALA A 142 -16.52 10.69 -2.91
N GLN A 143 -16.85 9.59 -2.24
CA GLN A 143 -16.46 9.35 -0.85
C GLN A 143 -14.93 9.23 -0.70
N ALA A 144 -14.26 8.60 -1.68
CA ALA A 144 -12.81 8.52 -1.69
C ALA A 144 -12.16 9.92 -1.74
N ILE A 145 -12.64 10.79 -2.64
CA ILE A 145 -12.14 12.16 -2.78
C ILE A 145 -12.40 12.97 -1.50
N GLU A 146 -13.57 12.85 -0.89
CA GLU A 146 -13.88 13.52 0.39
C GLU A 146 -12.89 13.11 1.50
N ASP A 147 -12.58 11.81 1.59
CA ASP A 147 -11.61 11.29 2.54
C ASP A 147 -10.19 11.80 2.25
N TYR A 148 -9.78 11.84 0.99
CA TYR A 148 -8.48 12.41 0.63
C TYR A 148 -8.41 13.92 0.88
N ASP A 149 -9.51 14.65 0.66
CA ASP A 149 -9.61 16.08 0.98
C ASP A 149 -9.43 16.33 2.48
N LYS A 150 -10.06 15.50 3.33
CA LYS A 150 -9.85 15.53 4.78
C LYS A 150 -8.41 15.21 5.17
N ALA A 151 -7.82 14.17 4.58
CA ALA A 151 -6.42 13.83 4.83
C ALA A 151 -5.47 14.99 4.50
N ILE A 152 -5.71 15.69 3.39
CA ILE A 152 -4.91 16.87 2.97
C ILE A 152 -5.17 18.08 3.87
N ALA A 153 -6.41 18.27 4.34
CA ALA A 153 -6.73 19.36 5.28
C ALA A 153 -6.04 19.17 6.64
N VAL A 154 -5.94 17.92 7.09
CA VAL A 154 -5.24 17.53 8.32
C VAL A 154 -3.72 17.67 8.18
N ASP A 155 -3.16 17.17 7.08
CA ASP A 155 -1.73 17.28 6.77
C ASP A 155 -1.51 17.67 5.29
N PRO A 156 -1.29 18.97 4.99
CA PRO A 156 -1.03 19.46 3.64
C PRO A 156 0.29 18.98 3.02
N THR A 157 1.14 18.28 3.79
CA THR A 157 2.38 17.67 3.33
C THR A 157 2.25 16.16 3.12
N PHE A 158 1.07 15.59 3.40
CA PHE A 158 0.81 14.16 3.25
C PHE A 158 0.65 13.75 1.78
N GLN A 159 1.80 13.52 1.15
CA GLN A 159 1.89 13.22 -0.29
C GLN A 159 1.02 12.02 -0.74
N LEU A 160 0.75 11.04 0.14
CA LEU A 160 -0.08 9.87 -0.21
C LEU A 160 -1.50 10.28 -0.56
N ALA A 161 -2.08 11.25 0.15
CA ALA A 161 -3.44 11.70 -0.11
C ALA A 161 -3.56 12.42 -1.45
N TYR A 162 -2.55 13.23 -1.83
CA TYR A 162 -2.49 13.80 -3.17
C TYR A 162 -2.39 12.70 -4.24
N TYR A 163 -1.47 11.75 -4.06
CA TYR A 163 -1.30 10.64 -4.99
C TYR A 163 -2.58 9.80 -5.16
N SER A 164 -3.25 9.44 -4.06
CA SER A 164 -4.48 8.65 -4.09
C SER A 164 -5.67 9.43 -4.66
N ARG A 165 -5.79 10.73 -4.36
CA ARG A 165 -6.80 11.60 -4.98
C ARG A 165 -6.57 11.78 -6.48
N ALA A 166 -5.30 11.85 -6.90
CA ALA A 166 -4.93 11.93 -8.30
C ALA A 166 -5.41 10.69 -9.08
N PHE A 167 -5.22 9.49 -8.53
CA PHE A 167 -5.72 8.25 -9.15
C PHE A 167 -7.25 8.18 -9.16
N ALA A 168 -7.94 8.55 -8.07
CA ALA A 168 -9.40 8.60 -8.08
C ALA A 168 -9.95 9.54 -9.17
N ARG A 169 -9.33 10.71 -9.34
CA ARG A 169 -9.66 11.66 -10.43
C ARG A 169 -9.28 11.12 -11.80
N PHE A 170 -8.13 10.45 -11.94
CA PHE A 170 -7.71 9.81 -13.18
C PHE A 170 -8.72 8.74 -13.63
N ASP A 171 -9.19 7.93 -12.69
CA ASP A 171 -10.16 6.86 -12.92
C ASP A 171 -11.56 7.39 -13.26
N GLN A 172 -11.87 8.64 -12.90
CA GLN A 172 -13.06 9.35 -13.37
C GLN A 172 -12.87 10.02 -14.74
N GLY A 173 -11.65 10.02 -15.30
CA GLY A 173 -11.31 10.71 -16.55
C GLY A 173 -11.05 12.21 -16.36
N LEU A 174 -10.93 12.68 -15.12
CA LEU A 174 -10.63 14.08 -14.78
C LEU A 174 -9.12 14.34 -14.86
N PHE A 175 -8.53 14.11 -16.04
CA PHE A 175 -7.07 14.13 -16.25
C PHE A 175 -6.41 15.47 -15.87
N SER A 176 -7.04 16.61 -16.19
CA SER A 176 -6.50 17.92 -15.81
C SER A 176 -6.44 18.13 -14.30
N ALA A 177 -7.44 17.65 -13.56
CA ALA A 177 -7.47 17.74 -12.09
C ALA A 177 -6.50 16.74 -11.45
N SER A 178 -6.43 15.52 -11.99
CA SER A 178 -5.47 14.49 -11.59
C SER A 178 -4.03 14.96 -11.74
N ARG A 179 -3.70 15.65 -12.83
CA ARG A 179 -2.38 16.24 -13.09
C ARG A 179 -1.92 17.16 -11.95
N ALA A 180 -2.81 18.01 -11.43
CA ALA A 180 -2.46 18.95 -10.37
C ALA A 180 -2.08 18.22 -9.06
N ASP A 181 -2.81 17.16 -8.72
CA ASP A 181 -2.52 16.35 -7.54
C ASP A 181 -1.23 15.53 -7.70
N PHE A 182 -1.01 14.92 -8.86
CA PHE A 182 0.25 14.22 -9.13
C PHE A 182 1.44 15.17 -9.09
N ALA A 183 1.31 16.37 -9.65
CA ALA A 183 2.37 17.39 -9.59
C ALA A 183 2.71 17.72 -8.13
N ARG A 184 1.69 17.94 -7.29
CA ARG A 184 1.90 18.20 -5.87
C ARG A 184 2.54 17.02 -5.14
N ALA A 185 2.14 15.79 -5.46
CA ALA A 185 2.73 14.59 -4.86
C ALA A 185 4.20 14.40 -5.27
N VAL A 186 4.58 14.79 -6.49
CA VAL A 186 5.98 14.79 -6.99
C VAL A 186 6.80 15.92 -6.34
N GLU A 187 6.22 17.10 -6.14
CA GLU A 187 6.89 18.21 -5.42
C GLU A 187 7.27 17.81 -3.99
N LEU A 188 6.35 17.14 -3.29
CA LEU A 188 6.54 16.71 -1.91
C LEU A 188 7.55 15.57 -1.78
N ASP A 189 7.59 14.63 -2.73
CA ASP A 189 8.59 13.58 -2.77
C ASP A 189 8.88 13.15 -4.23
N PRO A 190 9.96 13.67 -4.84
CA PRO A 190 10.30 13.42 -6.24
C PRO A 190 11.02 12.08 -6.46
N SER A 191 11.29 11.31 -5.41
CA SER A 191 12.11 10.08 -5.47
C SER A 191 11.33 8.83 -5.89
N ARG A 192 10.01 8.93 -6.04
CA ARG A 192 9.15 7.77 -6.31
C ARG A 192 8.70 7.71 -7.77
N ALA A 193 9.15 6.67 -8.47
CA ALA A 193 8.83 6.42 -9.87
C ALA A 193 7.32 6.41 -10.17
N TYR A 194 6.50 5.78 -9.33
CA TYR A 194 5.04 5.74 -9.51
C TYR A 194 4.38 7.12 -9.58
N ARG A 195 4.85 8.10 -8.80
CA ARG A 195 4.29 9.46 -8.83
C ARG A 195 4.62 10.19 -10.12
N VAL A 196 5.84 9.99 -10.60
CA VAL A 196 6.33 10.54 -11.86
C VAL A 196 5.58 9.92 -13.05
N LEU A 197 5.32 8.60 -13.00
CA LEU A 197 4.47 7.90 -13.97
C LEU A 197 3.05 8.48 -13.98
N GLY A 198 2.42 8.57 -12.82
CA GLY A 198 1.07 9.14 -12.68
C GLY A 198 0.98 10.56 -13.26
N LEU A 199 1.97 11.42 -12.95
CA LEU A 199 2.04 12.77 -13.50
C LEU A 199 2.13 12.76 -15.03
N TYR A 200 3.03 11.96 -15.61
CA TYR A 200 3.16 11.87 -17.06
C TYR A 200 1.86 11.36 -17.71
N LEU A 201 1.25 10.30 -17.16
CA LEU A 201 0.00 9.75 -17.68
C LEU A 201 -1.12 10.79 -17.64
N ALA A 202 -1.31 11.50 -16.52
CA ALA A 202 -2.33 12.53 -16.41
C ALA A 202 -2.11 13.67 -17.42
N LYS A 203 -0.85 14.09 -17.67
CA LYS A 203 -0.52 15.07 -18.71
C LYS A 203 -0.84 14.55 -20.11
N ALA A 204 -0.36 13.35 -20.44
CA ALA A 204 -0.53 12.74 -21.75
C ALA A 204 -2.00 12.52 -22.11
N ARG A 205 -2.81 12.12 -21.11
CA ARG A 205 -4.26 11.95 -21.25
C ARG A 205 -5.03 13.27 -21.28
N ALA A 206 -4.46 14.35 -20.74
CA ALA A 206 -4.95 15.71 -20.92
C ALA A 206 -4.48 16.37 -22.23
N GLY A 207 -3.70 15.66 -23.06
CA GLY A 207 -3.23 16.12 -24.38
C GLY A 207 -1.79 16.63 -24.43
N ASP A 208 -1.10 16.76 -23.29
CA ASP A 208 0.31 17.15 -23.22
C ASP A 208 1.21 15.90 -23.12
N ARG A 209 1.84 15.55 -24.24
CA ARG A 209 2.73 14.37 -24.34
C ARG A 209 4.21 14.72 -24.23
N ASP A 210 4.55 15.93 -23.77
CA ASP A 210 5.95 16.33 -23.57
C ASP A 210 6.61 15.46 -22.49
N ARG A 211 7.76 14.90 -22.84
CA ARG A 211 8.57 14.01 -21.99
C ARG A 211 9.64 14.76 -21.20
N LYS A 212 9.81 16.07 -21.39
CA LYS A 212 10.87 16.85 -20.70
C LYS A 212 10.80 16.72 -19.18
N ASP A 213 9.61 16.82 -18.60
CA ASP A 213 9.43 16.71 -17.15
C ASP A 213 9.72 15.28 -16.68
N LEU A 214 9.20 14.28 -17.41
CA LEU A 214 9.47 12.86 -17.15
C LEU A 214 10.98 12.58 -17.17
N ALA A 215 11.69 13.07 -18.17
CA ALA A 215 13.15 12.92 -18.29
C ALA A 215 13.91 13.58 -17.13
N ARG A 216 13.51 14.79 -16.71
CA ARG A 216 14.14 15.47 -15.57
C ARG A 216 13.95 14.71 -14.25
N HIS A 217 12.77 14.13 -14.02
CA HIS A 217 12.54 13.32 -12.84
C HIS A 217 13.24 11.96 -12.91
N ALA A 218 13.22 11.31 -14.09
CA ALA A 218 13.85 10.02 -14.32
C ALA A 218 15.36 10.01 -14.11
N ALA A 219 16.04 11.15 -14.28
CA ALA A 219 17.47 11.29 -14.01
C ALA A 219 17.89 10.95 -12.56
N ARG A 220 16.92 10.86 -11.63
CA ARG A 220 17.15 10.53 -10.21
C ARG A 220 16.64 9.14 -9.83
N LEU A 221 16.13 8.36 -10.79
CA LEU A 221 15.50 7.06 -10.56
C LEU A 221 16.39 5.93 -11.08
N ASP A 222 16.33 4.78 -10.39
CA ASP A 222 16.86 3.53 -10.93
C ASP A 222 15.84 2.94 -11.92
N LEU A 223 16.14 3.05 -13.22
CA LEU A 223 15.25 2.55 -14.27
C LEU A 223 15.37 1.03 -14.50
N THR A 224 16.33 0.36 -13.84
CA THR A 224 16.56 -1.09 -13.99
C THR A 224 15.71 -1.92 -13.04
N ARG A 225 15.26 -1.33 -11.93
CA ARG A 225 14.40 -1.98 -10.94
C ARG A 225 12.96 -1.56 -11.12
N TRP A 226 12.03 -2.48 -10.93
CA TRP A 226 10.60 -2.18 -11.01
C TRP A 226 10.19 -1.06 -10.02
N PRO A 227 9.39 -0.06 -10.42
CA PRO A 227 8.71 0.13 -11.71
C PRO A 227 9.49 0.97 -12.76
N GLY A 228 10.80 1.13 -12.61
CA GLY A 228 11.69 1.85 -13.52
C GLY A 228 11.54 1.53 -15.01
N PRO A 229 11.35 0.25 -15.43
CA PRO A 229 11.08 -0.08 -16.82
C PRO A 229 9.82 0.58 -17.39
N ALA A 230 8.78 0.84 -16.59
CA ALA A 230 7.62 1.58 -17.05
C ALA A 230 7.95 3.06 -17.33
N VAL A 231 8.83 3.67 -16.54
CA VAL A 231 9.35 5.02 -16.83
C VAL A 231 10.16 5.01 -18.12
N ALA A 232 11.03 4.01 -18.31
CA ALA A 232 11.81 3.82 -19.54
C ALA A 232 10.92 3.65 -20.78
N LEU A 233 9.79 2.94 -20.67
CA LEU A 233 8.79 2.83 -21.74
C LEU A 233 8.28 4.20 -22.16
N PHE A 234 7.86 5.04 -21.22
CA PHE A 234 7.31 6.37 -21.54
C PHE A 234 8.37 7.39 -21.94
N LEU A 235 9.64 7.17 -21.62
CA LEU A 235 10.77 7.88 -22.22
C LEU A 235 11.03 7.47 -23.67
N GLY A 236 10.52 6.31 -24.10
CA GLY A 236 10.76 5.73 -25.42
C GLY A 236 12.07 4.93 -25.50
N GLN A 237 12.59 4.47 -24.37
CA GLN A 237 13.84 3.70 -24.29
C GLN A 237 13.65 2.21 -24.51
N ILE A 238 12.46 1.68 -24.18
CA ILE A 238 12.12 0.26 -24.34
C ILE A 238 10.71 0.10 -24.91
N THR A 239 10.39 -1.09 -25.41
CA THR A 239 9.06 -1.44 -25.93
C THR A 239 8.13 -1.93 -24.81
N PRO A 240 6.80 -1.94 -25.03
CA PRO A 240 5.87 -2.56 -24.09
C PRO A 240 6.21 -4.02 -23.78
N GLN A 241 6.65 -4.79 -24.79
CA GLN A 241 7.05 -6.19 -24.63
C GLN A 241 8.27 -6.33 -23.71
N ALA A 242 9.28 -5.48 -23.88
CA ALA A 242 10.47 -5.47 -23.03
C ALA A 242 10.13 -5.07 -21.59
N MET A 243 9.25 -4.10 -21.39
CA MET A 243 8.77 -3.71 -20.05
C MET A 243 8.02 -4.87 -19.37
N ILE A 244 7.11 -5.55 -20.08
CA ILE A 244 6.37 -6.70 -19.57
C ILE A 244 7.33 -7.85 -19.22
N ALA A 245 8.37 -8.10 -20.02
CA ALA A 245 9.39 -9.08 -19.70
C ALA A 245 10.19 -8.72 -18.43
N ALA A 246 10.42 -7.43 -18.16
CA ALA A 246 11.10 -6.94 -16.96
C ALA A 246 10.23 -7.02 -15.68
N ALA A 247 8.93 -7.32 -15.80
CA ALA A 247 8.02 -7.45 -14.67
C ALA A 247 8.18 -8.76 -13.87
N GLN A 248 9.07 -9.66 -14.31
CA GLN A 248 9.36 -10.92 -13.62
C GLN A 248 9.79 -10.69 -12.16
N ASP A 249 9.37 -11.57 -11.27
CA ASP A 249 9.79 -11.61 -9.88
C ASP A 249 9.73 -13.06 -9.36
N PRO A 250 10.72 -13.52 -8.57
CA PRO A 250 10.66 -14.85 -7.97
C PRO A 250 9.53 -15.02 -6.94
N ASP A 251 9.05 -13.94 -6.31
CA ASP A 251 7.89 -14.00 -5.43
C ASP A 251 6.58 -14.02 -6.24
N PRO A 252 5.72 -15.05 -6.09
CA PRO A 252 4.52 -15.18 -6.91
C PRO A 252 3.46 -14.10 -6.64
N ASN A 253 3.50 -13.41 -5.50
CA ASN A 253 2.60 -12.27 -5.25
C ASN A 253 3.11 -11.04 -6.00
N ALA A 254 4.38 -10.69 -5.82
CA ALA A 254 5.03 -9.61 -6.53
C ALA A 254 4.96 -9.80 -8.04
N LEU A 255 5.14 -11.03 -8.54
CA LEU A 255 5.02 -11.36 -9.96
C LEU A 255 3.64 -10.96 -10.52
N ARG A 256 2.56 -11.33 -9.84
CA ARG A 256 1.19 -11.01 -10.25
C ARG A 256 0.93 -9.51 -10.21
N GLU A 257 1.40 -8.83 -9.17
CA GLU A 257 1.25 -7.38 -9.03
C GLU A 257 2.00 -6.63 -10.14
N ARG A 258 3.27 -6.98 -10.38
CA ARG A 258 4.07 -6.36 -11.44
C ARG A 258 3.50 -6.60 -12.83
N TYR A 259 2.95 -7.78 -13.10
CA TYR A 259 2.28 -8.03 -14.38
C TYR A 259 1.01 -7.20 -14.53
N CYS A 260 0.19 -7.07 -13.49
CA CYS A 260 -0.97 -6.17 -13.54
C CYS A 260 -0.56 -4.75 -13.92
N GLU A 261 0.45 -4.22 -13.23
CA GLU A 261 0.98 -2.89 -13.49
C GLU A 261 1.58 -2.76 -14.89
N ALA A 262 2.40 -3.73 -15.32
CA ALA A 262 2.99 -3.75 -16.65
C ALA A 262 1.92 -3.75 -17.75
N TYR A 263 0.88 -4.56 -17.61
CA TYR A 263 -0.23 -4.55 -18.54
C TYR A 263 -1.00 -3.22 -18.52
N PHE A 264 -1.22 -2.62 -17.35
CA PHE A 264 -1.84 -1.30 -17.26
C PHE A 264 -1.00 -0.23 -17.99
N TYR A 265 0.31 -0.14 -17.71
CA TYR A 265 1.19 0.83 -18.35
C TYR A 265 1.34 0.59 -19.86
N ALA A 266 1.35 -0.66 -20.31
CA ALA A 266 1.31 -1.00 -21.74
C ALA A 266 -0.02 -0.57 -22.38
N GLY A 267 -1.14 -0.75 -21.69
CA GLY A 267 -2.46 -0.29 -22.13
C GLY A 267 -2.51 1.22 -22.30
N GLU A 268 -2.03 1.97 -21.31
CA GLU A 268 -1.90 3.43 -21.38
C GLU A 268 -0.98 3.87 -22.52
N PHE A 269 0.16 3.21 -22.70
CA PHE A 269 1.06 3.47 -23.82
C PHE A 269 0.34 3.32 -25.16
N TYR A 270 -0.31 2.19 -25.40
CA TYR A 270 -1.05 1.97 -26.65
C TYR A 270 -2.18 2.97 -26.83
N LEU A 271 -2.92 3.28 -25.76
CA LEU A 271 -4.04 4.20 -25.82
C LEU A 271 -3.59 5.63 -26.19
N ILE A 272 -2.52 6.12 -25.58
CA ILE A 272 -1.93 7.43 -25.89
C ILE A 272 -1.46 7.47 -27.36
N HIS A 273 -0.97 6.35 -27.91
CA HIS A 273 -0.55 6.26 -29.31
C HIS A 273 -1.69 5.92 -30.29
N GLY A 274 -2.95 5.95 -29.86
CA GLY A 274 -4.11 5.70 -30.71
C GLY A 274 -4.35 4.23 -31.07
N GLN A 275 -3.59 3.31 -30.49
CA GLN A 275 -3.68 1.86 -30.74
C GLN A 275 -4.74 1.22 -29.85
N ARG A 276 -6.02 1.58 -30.09
CA ARG A 276 -7.14 1.24 -29.22
C ARG A 276 -7.30 -0.27 -28.96
N THR A 277 -7.18 -1.11 -29.98
CA THR A 277 -7.35 -2.57 -29.85
C THR A 277 -6.28 -3.18 -28.94
N ALA A 278 -5.02 -2.78 -29.14
CA ALA A 278 -3.91 -3.21 -28.30
C ALA A 278 -4.08 -2.73 -26.85
N ALA A 279 -4.54 -1.48 -26.67
CA ALA A 279 -4.83 -0.95 -25.33
C ALA A 279 -5.89 -1.78 -24.58
N VAL A 280 -7.01 -2.10 -25.24
CA VAL A 280 -8.08 -2.93 -24.65
C VAL A 280 -7.55 -4.29 -24.21
N GLN A 281 -6.76 -4.95 -25.06
CA GLN A 281 -6.16 -6.25 -24.72
C GLN A 281 -5.29 -6.16 -23.47
N MET A 282 -4.44 -5.14 -23.38
CA MET A 282 -3.58 -4.93 -22.21
C MET A 282 -4.39 -4.63 -20.94
N PHE A 283 -5.43 -3.79 -21.01
CA PHE A 283 -6.27 -3.55 -19.83
C PHE A 283 -7.03 -4.81 -19.39
N GLN A 284 -7.49 -5.65 -20.33
CA GLN A 284 -8.09 -6.95 -19.99
C GLN A 284 -7.09 -7.86 -19.29
N SER A 285 -5.85 -7.92 -19.77
CA SER A 285 -4.77 -8.67 -19.11
C SER A 285 -4.50 -8.13 -17.70
N ALA A 286 -4.44 -6.80 -17.52
CA ALA A 286 -4.26 -6.18 -16.20
C ALA A 286 -5.36 -6.60 -15.22
N VAL A 287 -6.63 -6.61 -15.66
CA VAL A 287 -7.76 -7.03 -14.82
C VAL A 287 -7.72 -8.53 -14.51
N ALA A 288 -7.30 -9.36 -15.46
CA ALA A 288 -7.23 -10.81 -15.29
C ALA A 288 -6.09 -11.27 -14.37
N THR A 289 -4.99 -10.52 -14.28
CA THR A 289 -3.79 -10.91 -13.52
C THR A 289 -3.79 -10.43 -12.06
N ALA A 290 -4.52 -9.35 -11.74
CA ALA A 290 -4.31 -8.60 -10.50
C ALA A 290 -4.91 -9.19 -9.23
N THR A 291 -4.32 -8.80 -8.11
CA THR A 291 -5.04 -8.62 -6.85
C THR A 291 -5.92 -7.36 -6.95
N THR A 292 -7.12 -7.40 -6.36
CA THR A 292 -8.11 -6.32 -6.49
C THR A 292 -7.74 -5.03 -5.74
N SER A 293 -6.59 -4.98 -5.05
CA SER A 293 -6.17 -3.87 -4.20
C SER A 293 -5.22 -2.86 -4.87
N LEU A 294 -4.76 -3.11 -6.10
CA LEU A 294 -3.90 -2.20 -6.87
C LEU A 294 -4.70 -1.08 -7.54
N PHE A 295 -4.11 0.12 -7.62
CA PHE A 295 -4.70 1.22 -8.38
C PHE A 295 -4.81 0.87 -9.86
N GLU A 296 -3.77 0.29 -10.44
CA GLU A 296 -3.68 -0.12 -11.85
C GLU A 296 -4.80 -1.09 -12.24
N HIS A 297 -5.24 -1.97 -11.34
CA HIS A 297 -6.41 -2.82 -11.56
C HIS A 297 -7.71 -2.00 -11.68
N SER A 298 -7.95 -1.08 -10.72
CA SER A 298 -9.11 -0.18 -10.74
C SER A 298 -9.10 0.74 -11.97
N SER A 299 -7.93 1.30 -12.28
CA SER A 299 -7.71 2.17 -13.45
C SER A 299 -7.95 1.42 -14.76
N ALA A 300 -7.46 0.18 -14.91
CA ALA A 300 -7.72 -0.64 -16.08
C ALA A 300 -9.23 -0.93 -16.26
N LYS A 301 -9.96 -1.22 -15.19
CA LYS A 301 -11.45 -1.35 -15.24
C LYS A 301 -12.10 -0.04 -15.68
N GLY A 302 -11.65 1.09 -15.12
CA GLY A 302 -12.11 2.42 -15.49
C GLY A 302 -11.92 2.72 -16.98
N GLU A 303 -10.76 2.38 -17.53
CA GLU A 303 -10.45 2.54 -18.96
C GLU A 303 -11.31 1.64 -19.84
N LEU A 304 -11.46 0.36 -19.49
CA LEU A 304 -12.32 -0.56 -20.26
C LEU A 304 -13.76 -0.03 -20.36
N ARG A 305 -14.32 0.53 -19.27
CA ARG A 305 -15.65 1.15 -19.30
C ARG A 305 -15.69 2.38 -20.22
N ARG A 306 -14.70 3.27 -20.14
CA ARG A 306 -14.60 4.44 -21.04
C ARG A 306 -14.50 4.01 -22.51
N LEU A 307 -13.66 3.02 -22.79
CA LEU A 307 -13.43 2.49 -24.13
C LEU A 307 -14.67 1.78 -24.67
N GLY A 308 -15.47 1.09 -23.84
CA GLY A 308 -16.75 0.51 -24.25
C GLY A 308 -17.75 1.58 -24.73
N ARG A 309 -17.97 2.63 -23.91
CA ARG A 309 -18.89 3.74 -24.22
C ARG A 309 -18.53 4.49 -25.51
N MET A 310 -17.24 4.61 -25.82
CA MET A 310 -16.77 5.23 -27.07
C MET A 310 -17.04 4.36 -28.32
N GLY A 311 -17.27 3.06 -28.16
CA GLY A 311 -17.66 2.14 -29.24
C GLY A 311 -19.13 2.30 -29.61
N GLU A 312 -19.99 2.36 -28.60
CA GLU A 312 -21.45 2.49 -28.75
C GLU A 312 -21.85 3.81 -29.42
N ARG A 313 -21.20 4.94 -29.06
CA ARG A 313 -21.46 6.25 -29.68
C ARG A 313 -21.15 6.33 -31.18
N LYS A 314 -20.33 5.41 -31.73
CA LYS A 314 -20.04 5.35 -33.17
C LYS A 314 -20.98 4.43 -33.96
N GLY A 315 -21.81 3.62 -33.27
CA GLY A 315 -22.76 2.69 -33.90
C GLY A 315 -24.22 3.15 -33.93
N GLY A 316 -24.55 4.26 -33.27
CA GLY A 316 -25.93 4.78 -33.16
C GLY A 316 -26.27 5.95 -34.10
N GLY A 317 -25.47 6.17 -35.15
CA GLY A 317 -25.72 7.21 -36.15
C GLY A 317 -25.70 6.61 -37.55
N ASN A 318 -26.81 6.00 -37.94
CA ASN A 318 -27.18 5.69 -39.32
C ASN A 318 -28.69 5.81 -39.45
#